data_AF-A0A090Q3L1-F1
#
_entry.id   AF-A0A090Q3L1-F1
#
_cell.length_a   1.000
_cell.length_b   1.000
_cell.length_c   1.000
_cell.angle_alpha   90.00
_cell.angle_beta   90.00
_cell.angle_gamma   90.00
#
_symmetry.space_group_name_H-M   'P 1'
#
loop_
_entity.id
_entity.type
_entity.pdbx_description
1 polymer ?
#
loop_
_entity_poly.entity_id
_entity_poly.type
_entity_poly.pdbx_seq_one_letter_code
_entity_poly.pdbx_strand_id
1 'polypeptide(L)'
;MFSSFLVPNAAQGFNEYQYKYFKRTDSQKTSDVYRQINDNEYIYVSNYQPSRKKGYNFTLEHFEADSLKFKISASSIQFNDTSYTLTSFKKRIILENSEKIEQYGKYDTLLPFEIDELTPVEYVAETKNFWELNEFIKQEEKRGNANMNLYYVEKYKRTSIPVSAFIFTLIAVAVSSVKNVEEWE
;
A
#
# COMPACT_ATOMS: atom_id res chain seq x y z
N MET A 1 8.89 18.68 18.31
CA MET A 1 9.08 19.26 16.96
C MET A 1 10.50 19.06 16.43
N PHE A 2 11.57 19.32 17.21
CA PHE A 2 12.96 19.12 16.75
C PHE A 2 13.32 17.68 16.32
N SER A 3 12.71 16.65 16.91
CA SER A 3 12.92 15.24 16.48
C SER A 3 12.40 14.91 15.08
N SER A 4 11.47 15.72 14.54
CA SER A 4 10.89 15.49 13.22
C SER A 4 11.66 16.17 12.08
N PHE A 5 12.56 17.11 12.41
CA PHE A 5 13.32 17.91 11.43
C PHE A 5 14.80 17.52 11.36
N LEU A 6 15.41 17.04 12.45
CA LEU A 6 16.85 16.73 12.51
C LEU A 6 17.20 15.27 12.14
N VAL A 7 16.21 14.38 12.11
CA VAL A 7 16.39 12.94 11.88
C VAL A 7 16.07 12.45 10.44
N PRO A 8 15.75 13.25 9.38
CA PRO A 8 15.46 12.64 8.07
C PRO A 8 16.70 12.05 7.37
N ASN A 9 17.85 12.73 7.41
CA ASN A 9 19.01 12.32 6.61
C ASN A 9 19.77 11.11 7.19
N ALA A 10 19.89 11.02 8.51
CA ALA A 10 20.57 9.87 9.16
C ALA A 10 19.67 8.63 9.25
N ALA A 11 18.34 8.82 9.39
CA ALA A 11 17.41 7.70 9.43
C ALA A 11 17.23 7.02 8.08
N GLN A 12 17.31 7.74 6.96
CA GLN A 12 17.20 7.12 5.63
C GLN A 12 18.33 6.10 5.39
N GLY A 13 19.58 6.50 5.63
CA GLY A 13 20.74 5.59 5.49
C GLY A 13 20.74 4.44 6.51
N PHE A 14 20.33 4.69 7.76
CA PHE A 14 20.21 3.64 8.78
C PHE A 14 19.08 2.66 8.48
N ASN A 15 17.91 3.14 8.04
CA ASN A 15 16.77 2.30 7.68
C ASN A 15 17.07 1.48 6.42
N GLU A 16 17.70 2.07 5.39
CA GLU A 16 18.15 1.32 4.21
C GLU A 16 19.16 0.24 4.58
N TYR A 17 20.10 0.51 5.48
CA TYR A 17 21.08 -0.46 5.96
C TYR A 17 20.43 -1.58 6.80
N GLN A 18 19.57 -1.22 7.76
CA GLN A 18 18.80 -2.20 8.55
C GLN A 18 17.93 -3.08 7.67
N TYR A 19 17.29 -2.51 6.65
CA TYR A 19 16.48 -3.24 5.71
C TYR A 19 17.30 -4.16 4.80
N LYS A 20 18.41 -3.66 4.24
CA LYS A 20 19.28 -4.42 3.33
C LYS A 20 19.99 -5.59 4.00
N TYR A 21 20.31 -5.48 5.30
CA TYR A 21 21.18 -6.45 5.98
C TYR A 21 20.52 -7.23 7.13
N PHE A 22 19.44 -6.75 7.74
CA PHE A 22 18.86 -7.38 8.94
C PHE A 22 17.41 -7.86 8.79
N LYS A 23 16.58 -7.27 7.92
CA LYS A 23 15.28 -7.86 7.56
C LYS A 23 15.47 -8.85 6.42
N ARG A 24 15.63 -10.14 6.76
CA ARG A 24 15.46 -11.25 5.80
C ARG A 24 14.17 -11.03 5.02
N THR A 25 14.25 -11.25 3.70
CA THR A 25 13.20 -11.25 2.67
C THR A 25 12.08 -12.27 2.95
N ASP A 26 11.54 -12.31 4.16
CA ASP A 26 10.40 -13.17 4.48
C ASP A 26 9.13 -12.34 4.32
N SER A 27 8.47 -12.61 3.19
CA SER A 27 7.14 -12.13 2.82
C SER A 27 6.98 -10.60 2.84
N GLN A 28 7.48 -9.94 1.79
CA GLN A 28 6.72 -8.79 1.31
C GLN A 28 5.28 -9.28 1.12
N LYS A 29 4.27 -8.59 1.68
CA LYS A 29 2.86 -8.90 1.42
C LYS A 29 2.49 -8.53 -0.02
N THR A 30 3.18 -9.13 -0.98
CA THR A 30 2.85 -9.09 -2.40
C THR A 30 1.70 -10.03 -2.72
N SER A 31 1.17 -10.74 -1.73
CA SER A 31 -0.03 -11.55 -1.82
C SER A 31 -1.28 -10.68 -1.85
N ASP A 32 -2.25 -11.08 -2.68
CA ASP A 32 -3.60 -10.50 -2.74
C ASP A 32 -3.63 -8.98 -2.92
N VAL A 33 -2.89 -8.48 -3.90
CA VAL A 33 -2.84 -7.04 -4.22
C VAL A 33 -4.09 -6.67 -5.00
N TYR A 34 -4.92 -5.81 -4.42
CA TYR A 34 -6.07 -5.17 -5.06
C TYR A 34 -5.83 -3.65 -5.21
N ARG A 35 -6.15 -3.10 -6.39
CA ARG A 35 -5.98 -1.66 -6.70
C ARG A 35 -7.09 -1.15 -7.60
N GLN A 36 -7.47 0.10 -7.40
CA GLN A 36 -8.28 0.87 -8.33
C GLN A 36 -7.34 1.70 -9.22
N ILE A 37 -7.46 1.59 -10.55
CA ILE A 37 -6.59 2.30 -11.50
C ILE A 37 -7.24 3.55 -12.10
N ASN A 38 -8.57 3.61 -12.09
CA ASN A 38 -9.37 4.79 -12.39
C ASN A 38 -10.75 4.65 -11.73
N ASP A 39 -11.63 5.63 -11.93
CA ASP A 39 -12.96 5.67 -11.32
C ASP A 39 -13.82 4.42 -11.60
N ASN A 40 -13.49 3.64 -12.64
CA ASN A 40 -14.29 2.56 -13.17
C ASN A 40 -13.56 1.21 -13.22
N GLU A 41 -12.25 1.16 -12.98
CA GLU A 41 -11.43 -0.03 -13.21
C GLU A 41 -10.64 -0.46 -11.98
N TYR A 42 -10.69 -1.76 -11.73
CA TYR A 42 -10.03 -2.42 -10.61
C TYR A 42 -9.16 -3.55 -11.11
N ILE A 43 -7.99 -3.69 -10.52
CA ILE A 43 -7.05 -4.76 -10.82
C ILE A 43 -6.72 -5.55 -9.58
N TYR A 44 -6.44 -6.83 -9.79
CA TYR A 44 -6.05 -7.76 -8.75
C TYR A 44 -4.97 -8.71 -9.24
N VAL A 45 -4.02 -9.03 -8.35
CA VAL A 45 -3.05 -10.12 -8.51
C VAL A 45 -2.91 -10.87 -7.20
N SER A 46 -2.90 -12.20 -7.25
CA SER A 46 -2.75 -13.02 -6.03
C SER A 46 -1.34 -12.98 -5.48
N ASN A 47 -0.34 -12.75 -6.34
CA ASN A 47 1.04 -12.54 -5.92
C ASN A 47 1.78 -11.68 -6.93
N TYR A 48 2.46 -10.63 -6.47
CA TYR A 48 3.33 -9.80 -7.29
C TYR A 48 4.82 -10.04 -6.99
N GLN A 49 5.65 -10.12 -8.01
CA GLN A 49 7.10 -10.24 -7.87
C GLN A 49 7.77 -8.99 -8.46
N PRO A 50 8.09 -7.97 -7.65
CA PRO A 50 8.68 -6.72 -8.14
C PRO A 50 10.00 -6.94 -8.90
N SER A 51 10.85 -7.85 -8.40
CA SER A 51 12.15 -8.17 -9.03
C SER A 51 12.02 -8.75 -10.45
N ARG A 52 10.87 -9.33 -10.78
CA ARG A 52 10.57 -9.91 -12.09
C ARG A 52 9.52 -9.12 -12.85
N LYS A 53 8.94 -8.05 -12.27
CA LYS A 53 7.77 -7.34 -12.78
C LYS A 53 6.66 -8.28 -13.26
N LYS A 54 6.36 -9.29 -12.44
CA LYS A 54 5.43 -10.38 -12.77
C LYS A 54 4.35 -10.54 -11.72
N GLY A 55 3.09 -10.60 -12.15
CA GLY A 55 1.93 -10.89 -11.31
C GLY A 55 1.31 -12.25 -11.67
N TYR A 56 0.69 -12.89 -10.69
CA TYR A 56 -0.04 -14.16 -10.86
C TYR A 56 -1.53 -13.99 -10.60
N ASN A 57 -2.35 -14.80 -11.27
CA ASN A 57 -3.82 -14.76 -11.20
C ASN A 57 -4.38 -13.35 -11.38
N PHE A 58 -3.94 -12.69 -12.46
CA PHE A 58 -4.30 -11.32 -12.75
C PHE A 58 -5.77 -11.22 -13.16
N THR A 59 -6.46 -10.21 -12.63
CA THR A 59 -7.76 -9.79 -13.15
C THR A 59 -7.84 -8.28 -13.28
N LEU A 60 -8.53 -7.81 -14.32
CA LEU A 60 -8.97 -6.43 -14.47
C LEU A 60 -10.49 -6.43 -14.65
N GLU A 61 -11.18 -5.64 -13.85
CA GLU A 61 -12.63 -5.52 -13.83
C GLU A 61 -13.00 -4.07 -14.13
N HIS A 62 -13.88 -3.88 -15.11
CA HIS A 62 -14.39 -2.56 -15.51
C HIS A 62 -15.88 -2.48 -15.22
N PHE A 63 -16.25 -1.47 -14.44
CA PHE A 63 -17.62 -1.19 -14.01
C PHE A 63 -18.11 0.12 -14.63
N GLU A 64 -19.37 0.14 -15.04
CA GLU A 64 -20.09 1.39 -15.31
C GLU A 64 -21.21 1.50 -14.27
N ALA A 65 -21.12 2.54 -13.42
CA ALA A 65 -21.91 2.63 -12.19
C ALA A 65 -21.78 1.34 -11.35
N ASP A 66 -22.88 0.64 -11.09
CA ASP A 66 -22.88 -0.61 -10.30
C ASP A 66 -22.83 -1.88 -11.17
N SER A 67 -22.61 -1.75 -12.48
CA SER A 67 -22.67 -2.89 -13.41
C SER A 67 -21.30 -3.25 -13.98
N LEU A 68 -20.87 -4.50 -13.79
CA LEU A 68 -19.66 -5.05 -14.41
C LEU A 68 -19.87 -5.18 -15.93
N LYS A 69 -19.10 -4.44 -16.74
CA LYS A 69 -19.19 -4.46 -18.20
C LYS A 69 -18.25 -5.46 -18.83
N PHE A 70 -17.02 -5.55 -18.33
CA PHE A 70 -16.11 -6.60 -18.74
C PHE A 70 -15.11 -6.98 -17.65
N LYS A 71 -14.59 -8.19 -17.78
CA LYS A 71 -13.53 -8.73 -16.95
C LYS A 71 -12.46 -9.37 -17.83
N ILE A 72 -11.22 -8.96 -17.62
CA ILE A 72 -10.03 -9.63 -18.14
C ILE A 72 -9.46 -10.49 -17.02
N SER A 73 -9.05 -11.70 -17.36
CA SER A 73 -8.39 -12.64 -16.44
C SER A 73 -7.22 -13.31 -17.15
N ALA A 74 -6.14 -13.55 -16.41
CA ALA A 74 -4.95 -14.22 -16.91
C ALA A 74 -4.26 -14.99 -15.78
N SER A 75 -3.62 -16.11 -16.10
CA SER A 75 -2.84 -16.88 -15.11
C SER A 75 -1.61 -16.10 -14.64
N SER A 76 -1.06 -15.26 -15.50
CA SER A 76 0.00 -14.31 -15.14
C SER A 76 0.02 -13.09 -16.05
N ILE A 77 0.51 -12.00 -15.50
CA ILE A 77 0.83 -10.74 -16.18
C ILE A 77 2.33 -10.48 -16.05
N GLN A 78 2.98 -10.11 -17.14
CA GLN A 78 4.41 -9.78 -17.19
C GLN A 78 4.60 -8.45 -17.91
N PHE A 79 5.36 -7.54 -17.32
CA PHE A 79 5.75 -6.29 -17.98
C PHE A 79 7.03 -6.47 -18.79
N ASN A 80 7.03 -6.03 -20.04
CA ASN A 80 8.14 -6.07 -20.99
C ASN A 80 8.48 -4.64 -21.50
N ASP A 81 8.83 -3.75 -20.58
CA ASP A 81 9.23 -2.34 -20.80
C ASP A 81 8.12 -1.36 -21.24
N THR A 82 7.36 -1.68 -22.28
CA THR A 82 6.28 -0.81 -22.79
C THR A 82 4.95 -1.53 -22.87
N SER A 83 4.96 -2.87 -22.80
CA SER A 83 3.76 -3.68 -22.97
C SER A 83 3.63 -4.75 -21.90
N TYR A 84 2.42 -5.31 -21.84
CA TYR A 84 2.04 -6.38 -20.95
C TYR A 84 1.80 -7.66 -21.73
N THR A 85 2.47 -8.74 -21.31
CA THR A 85 2.13 -10.09 -21.73
C THR A 85 1.19 -10.72 -20.72
N LEU A 86 0.02 -11.14 -21.19
CA LEU A 86 -0.94 -11.93 -20.44
C LEU A 86 -0.87 -13.39 -20.91
N THR A 87 -0.71 -14.32 -19.97
CA THR A 87 -0.72 -15.76 -20.24
C THR A 87 -2.06 -16.37 -19.82
N SER A 88 -2.59 -17.29 -20.62
CA SER A 88 -3.94 -17.86 -20.44
C SER A 88 -4.99 -16.76 -20.35
N PHE A 89 -4.94 -15.83 -21.31
CA PHE A 89 -5.80 -14.67 -21.35
C PHE A 89 -7.25 -15.09 -21.61
N LYS A 90 -8.16 -14.51 -20.85
CA LYS A 90 -9.61 -14.59 -21.05
C LYS A 90 -10.24 -13.23 -20.78
N LYS A 91 -10.90 -12.67 -21.79
CA LYS A 91 -11.76 -11.50 -21.67
C LYS A 91 -13.22 -11.92 -21.77
N ARG A 92 -14.00 -11.56 -20.76
CA ARG A 92 -15.46 -11.74 -20.72
C ARG A 92 -16.12 -10.38 -20.77
N ILE A 93 -16.96 -10.17 -21.77
CA ILE A 93 -17.78 -8.96 -21.94
C ILE A 93 -19.22 -9.35 -21.61
N ILE A 94 -19.84 -8.60 -20.70
CA ILE A 94 -21.19 -8.83 -20.21
C ILE A 94 -22.13 -7.90 -20.98
N LEU A 95 -23.11 -8.48 -21.65
CA LEU A 95 -24.19 -7.79 -22.35
C LEU A 95 -25.51 -8.05 -21.58
N GLU A 96 -26.58 -7.34 -21.91
CA GLU A 96 -27.84 -7.42 -21.15
C GLU A 96 -28.40 -8.84 -21.04
N ASN A 97 -28.33 -9.61 -22.14
CA ASN A 97 -28.92 -10.96 -22.22
C ASN A 97 -27.90 -12.04 -22.66
N SER A 98 -26.61 -11.70 -22.75
CA SER A 98 -25.59 -12.61 -23.25
C SER A 98 -24.19 -12.25 -22.76
N GLU A 99 -23.23 -13.14 -22.98
CA GLU A 99 -21.82 -12.87 -22.73
C GLU A 99 -20.98 -13.20 -23.96
N LYS A 100 -19.96 -12.38 -24.22
CA LYS A 100 -18.93 -12.65 -25.22
C LYS A 100 -17.64 -13.01 -24.51
N ILE A 101 -17.03 -14.12 -24.91
CA ILE A 101 -15.77 -14.61 -24.33
C ILE A 101 -14.70 -14.67 -25.43
N GLU A 102 -13.56 -14.04 -25.18
CA GLU A 102 -12.36 -14.09 -26.02
C GLU A 102 -11.23 -14.73 -25.20
N GLN A 103 -10.54 -15.72 -25.79
CA GLN A 103 -9.49 -16.47 -25.10
C GLN A 103 -8.26 -16.63 -25.99
N TYR A 104 -7.08 -16.42 -25.41
CA TYR A 104 -5.80 -16.57 -26.08
C TYR A 104 -4.77 -17.21 -25.13
N GLY A 105 -3.93 -18.11 -25.63
CA GLY A 105 -2.86 -18.69 -24.82
C GLY A 105 -1.84 -17.65 -24.33
N LYS A 106 -1.52 -16.68 -25.20
CA LYS A 106 -0.70 -15.52 -24.90
C LYS A 106 -1.32 -14.30 -25.59
N TYR A 107 -1.38 -13.18 -24.90
CA TYR A 107 -1.92 -11.93 -25.43
C TYR A 107 -1.04 -10.77 -24.99
N ASP A 108 -0.46 -10.07 -25.96
CA ASP A 108 0.40 -8.91 -25.72
C ASP A 108 -0.43 -7.64 -25.91
N THR A 109 -0.45 -6.76 -24.91
CA THR A 109 -1.36 -5.59 -24.87
C THR A 109 -0.75 -4.41 -24.11
N LEU A 110 -1.38 -3.23 -24.24
CA LEU A 110 -1.07 -2.04 -23.46
C LEU A 110 -2.16 -1.85 -22.42
N LEU A 111 -1.79 -1.66 -21.17
CA LEU A 111 -2.72 -1.38 -20.08
C LEU A 111 -2.41 0.01 -19.51
N PRO A 112 -3.44 0.78 -19.12
CA PRO A 112 -3.28 2.17 -18.69
C PRO A 112 -2.83 2.29 -17.23
N PHE A 113 -1.91 1.44 -16.78
CA PHE A 113 -1.35 1.49 -15.43
C PHE A 113 0.11 1.05 -15.44
N GLU A 114 0.87 1.45 -14.43
CA GLU A 114 2.24 1.00 -14.21
C GLU A 114 2.27 -0.17 -13.22
N ILE A 115 2.92 -1.27 -13.60
CA ILE A 115 2.94 -2.49 -12.77
C ILE A 115 3.66 -2.28 -11.43
N ASP A 116 4.57 -1.32 -11.36
CA ASP A 116 5.30 -0.99 -10.15
C ASP A 116 4.39 -0.36 -9.07
N GLU A 117 3.21 0.16 -9.46
CA GLU A 117 2.15 0.63 -8.53
C GLU A 117 1.42 -0.54 -7.81
N LEU A 118 1.59 -1.78 -8.26
CA LEU A 118 1.10 -2.99 -7.57
C LEU A 118 1.98 -3.40 -6.37
N THR A 119 3.09 -2.70 -6.13
CA THR A 119 3.97 -3.02 -5.00
C THR A 119 3.30 -2.68 -3.66
N PRO A 120 3.44 -3.54 -2.62
CA PRO A 120 2.85 -3.28 -1.31
C PRO A 120 3.46 -2.04 -0.67
N VAL A 121 2.62 -1.02 -0.48
CA VAL A 121 3.04 0.31 0.00
C VAL A 121 3.24 0.37 1.52
N GLU A 122 3.05 -0.75 2.24
CA GLU A 122 3.29 -0.86 3.69
C GLU A 122 4.72 -0.39 4.05
N TYR A 123 5.71 -0.67 3.20
CA TYR A 123 7.10 -0.25 3.43
C TYR A 123 7.36 1.24 3.19
N VAL A 124 6.54 1.90 2.37
CA VAL A 124 6.79 3.29 1.97
C VAL A 124 6.32 4.26 3.06
N ALA A 125 5.26 3.93 3.80
CA ALA A 125 4.74 4.82 4.83
C ALA A 125 5.70 4.94 6.04
N GLU A 126 6.35 3.85 6.44
CA GLU A 126 7.32 3.85 7.54
C GLU A 126 8.60 4.64 7.21
N THR A 127 8.98 4.68 5.94
CA THR A 127 10.24 5.29 5.49
C THR A 127 10.08 6.77 5.11
N LYS A 128 8.86 7.23 4.79
CA LYS A 128 8.57 8.62 4.44
C LYS A 128 8.61 9.56 5.64
N ASN A 129 9.15 10.76 5.45
CA ASN A 129 9.05 11.82 6.44
C ASN A 129 7.59 12.31 6.62
N PHE A 130 7.30 13.13 7.63
CA PHE A 130 5.91 13.54 7.92
C PHE A 130 5.20 14.26 6.76
N TRP A 131 5.93 15.09 6.00
CA TRP A 131 5.38 15.83 4.86
C TRP A 131 5.15 14.91 3.67
N GLU A 132 6.13 14.08 3.35
CA GLU A 132 6.05 13.04 2.32
C GLU A 132 4.95 12.03 2.61
N LEU A 133 4.74 11.66 3.89
CA LEU A 133 3.67 10.76 4.29
C LEU A 133 2.29 11.40 4.06
N ASN A 134 2.12 12.70 4.34
CA ASN A 134 0.85 13.38 4.09
C ASN A 134 0.54 13.50 2.59
N GLU A 135 1.53 13.85 1.77
CA GLU A 135 1.36 13.89 0.31
C GLU A 135 1.10 12.50 -0.26
N PHE A 136 1.79 11.49 0.26
CA PHE A 136 1.57 10.09 -0.10
C PHE A 136 0.15 9.63 0.25
N ILE A 137 -0.33 9.90 1.46
CA ILE A 137 -1.73 9.60 1.87
C ILE A 137 -2.71 10.27 0.91
N LYS A 138 -2.51 11.55 0.57
CA LYS A 138 -3.40 12.26 -0.34
C LYS A 138 -3.42 11.66 -1.76
N GLN A 139 -2.29 11.16 -2.23
CA GLN A 139 -2.21 10.47 -3.53
C GLN A 139 -2.90 9.10 -3.47
N GLU A 140 -2.65 8.33 -2.43
CA GLU A 140 -3.27 7.01 -2.25
C GLU A 140 -4.79 7.10 -1.99
N GLU A 141 -5.27 8.22 -1.44
CA GLU A 141 -6.70 8.47 -1.18
C GLU A 141 -7.44 8.63 -2.50
N LYS A 142 -6.85 9.40 -3.42
CA LYS A 142 -7.35 9.56 -4.78
C LYS A 142 -7.31 8.26 -5.58
N ARG A 143 -6.40 7.35 -5.27
CA ARG A 143 -6.23 6.05 -5.93
C ARG A 143 -7.12 4.95 -5.35
N GLY A 144 -7.97 5.25 -4.37
CA GLY A 144 -8.89 4.26 -3.79
C GLY A 144 -8.17 3.09 -3.11
N ASN A 145 -7.01 3.32 -2.48
CA ASN A 145 -6.26 2.24 -1.83
C ASN A 145 -7.02 1.68 -0.61
N ALA A 146 -7.33 0.38 -0.65
CA ALA A 146 -8.06 -0.33 0.42
C ALA A 146 -7.33 -0.35 1.78
N ASN A 147 -6.00 -0.18 1.80
CA ASN A 147 -5.20 -0.23 3.04
C ASN A 147 -4.97 1.15 3.69
N MET A 148 -5.86 2.10 3.40
CA MET A 148 -5.75 3.49 3.89
C MET A 148 -5.62 3.62 5.42
N ASN A 149 -6.30 2.74 6.15
CA ASN A 149 -6.28 2.73 7.62
C ASN A 149 -4.86 2.60 8.19
N LEU A 150 -3.99 1.83 7.55
CA LEU A 150 -2.61 1.66 8.02
C LEU A 150 -1.83 2.99 7.96
N TYR A 151 -2.02 3.75 6.88
CA TYR A 151 -1.34 5.03 6.70
C TYR A 151 -1.87 6.09 7.68
N TYR A 152 -3.17 6.09 7.94
CA TYR A 152 -3.77 6.95 8.95
C TYR A 152 -3.25 6.64 10.35
N VAL A 153 -3.16 5.35 10.72
CA VAL A 153 -2.59 4.94 12.01
C VAL A 153 -1.15 5.46 12.18
N GLU A 154 -0.31 5.32 11.15
CA GLU A 154 1.08 5.80 11.21
C GLU A 154 1.16 7.33 11.33
N LYS A 155 0.31 8.07 10.59
CA LYS A 155 0.18 9.52 10.72
C LYS A 155 -0.23 9.94 12.14
N TYR A 156 -1.28 9.34 12.69
CA TYR A 156 -1.78 9.68 14.02
C TYR A 156 -0.82 9.27 15.13
N LYS A 157 -0.08 8.18 14.96
CA LYS A 157 0.98 7.78 15.90
C LYS A 157 2.03 8.88 16.03
N ARG A 158 2.48 9.46 14.92
CA ARG A 158 3.48 10.56 14.92
C ARG A 158 3.00 11.84 15.60
N THR A 159 1.71 12.18 15.49
CA THR A 159 1.14 13.34 16.18
C THR A 159 0.78 13.06 17.63
N SER A 160 0.44 11.82 17.97
CA SER A 160 -0.01 11.44 19.32
C SER A 160 1.16 11.22 20.30
N ILE A 161 2.33 10.79 19.83
CA ILE A 161 3.53 10.59 20.66
C ILE A 161 3.88 11.84 21.52
N PRO A 162 3.98 13.07 20.97
CA PRO A 162 4.29 14.24 21.80
C PRO A 162 3.16 14.60 22.78
N VAL A 163 1.90 14.37 22.39
CA VAL A 163 0.73 14.64 23.25
C VAL A 163 0.68 13.66 24.42
N SER A 164 0.91 12.37 24.17
CA SER A 164 0.94 11.35 25.22
C SER A 164 2.10 11.59 26.19
N ALA A 165 3.28 11.94 25.69
CA ALA A 165 4.43 12.28 26.53
C ALA A 165 4.13 13.46 27.47
N PHE A 166 3.41 14.49 26.99
CA PHE A 166 2.98 15.61 27.82
C PHE A 166 2.00 15.19 28.92
N ILE A 167 0.99 14.38 28.58
CA ILE A 167 0.03 13.85 29.55
C ILE A 167 0.75 12.98 30.60
N PHE A 168 1.65 12.08 30.18
CA PHE A 168 2.44 11.26 31.11
C PHE A 168 3.31 12.11 32.03
N THR A 169 3.89 13.19 31.52
CA THR A 169 4.68 14.13 32.33
C THR A 169 3.81 14.80 33.39
N LEU A 170 2.61 15.26 33.02
CA LEU A 170 1.66 15.85 33.98
C LEU A 170 1.23 14.85 35.05
N ILE A 171 0.91 13.61 34.66
CA ILE A 171 0.55 12.54 35.61
C ILE A 171 1.73 12.27 36.55
N ALA A 172 2.95 12.17 36.04
CA ALA A 172 4.15 11.93 36.86
C ALA A 172 4.39 13.06 37.88
N VAL A 173 4.21 14.32 37.47
CA VAL A 173 4.30 15.49 38.36
C VAL A 173 3.20 15.45 39.42
N ALA A 174 1.95 15.15 39.04
CA ALA A 174 0.84 15.06 39.98
C ALA A 174 1.05 13.94 41.01
N VAL A 175 1.46 12.74 40.58
CA VAL A 175 1.75 11.60 41.46
C VAL A 175 2.92 11.90 42.40
N SER A 176 3.99 12.53 41.88
CA SER A 176 5.13 12.96 42.69
C SER A 176 4.73 13.99 43.76
N SER A 177 3.82 14.92 43.43
CA SER A 177 3.35 15.94 44.37
C SER A 177 2.53 15.35 45.53
N VAL A 178 1.83 14.23 45.31
CA VAL A 178 0.98 13.60 46.34
C VAL A 178 1.78 12.64 47.22
N LYS A 179 2.88 12.07 46.71
CA LYS A 179 3.73 11.11 47.44
C LYS A 179 4.71 11.79 48.41
N ASN A 180 4.18 12.51 49.41
CA ASN A 180 4.95 13.03 50.56
C ASN A 180 4.18 12.95 51.90
N VAL A 181 3.10 12.17 52.00
CA VAL A 181 2.35 12.02 53.25
C VAL A 181 1.99 10.56 53.50
N GLU A 182 2.98 9.75 53.86
CA GLU A 182 2.84 8.50 54.67
C GLU A 182 4.21 7.81 54.72
N GLU A 183 5.12 8.37 55.52
CA GLU A 183 6.34 7.66 55.95
C GLU A 183 6.78 8.22 57.32
N TRP A 184 5.85 8.16 58.28
CA TRP A 184 6.13 8.26 59.73
C TRP A 184 5.05 7.48 60.49
N GLU A 185 5.24 6.17 60.65
CA GLU A 185 4.78 5.36 61.79
C GLU A 185 5.68 4.14 61.97
#